data_AF-A0A1I4P876-F1
#
_entry.id   AF-A0A1I4P876-F1
#
_cell.length_a   1.000
_cell.length_b   1.000
_cell.length_c   1.000
_cell.angle_alpha   90.00
_cell.angle_beta   90.00
_cell.angle_gamma   90.00
#
_symmetry.space_group_name_H-M   'P 1'
#
loop_
_entity.id
_entity.type
_entity.pdbx_description
1 polymer ?
#
loop_
_entity_poly.entity_id
_entity_poly.type
_entity_poly.pdbx_seq_one_letter_code
_entity_poly.pdbx_strand_id
1 'polypeptide(L)'
;MNKNFAEWYRKIDIEPNNAQLECRWKGIKEFISDCQPNDIFELVKLFYNLSTAKKFCEDFADFFTKTDSAFQRNRQNELVVLAGVTLMEIIDQESDLADLAMLATISMNFQNRRGAIADIYQQILQKFSENTASLREDIPDTSIGSSNIPSGKSLLLSISSQNVAWDENIRKSLSDYVTSLNKFIVQFVQKHNENLNHINIYTEDSRILWWMVGGWSNDFNLPFKDFSIADASIIAGKELADNINNLPGPYSSRPVLCKVLNSCKKTKDPQQNDFVNLIDKLDKEWKKQTIEEYPCGSTREITPILTALSKSIEVDEVRGWISSYNKATSLEADKIKISPEELAYQTYLECLTIKCLKYIEG
;
A
#
# COMPACT_ATOMS: atom_id res chain seq x y z
N MET A 1 -20.74 -0.76 10.44
CA MET A 1 -21.20 -0.13 9.20
C MET A 1 -20.65 1.27 9.14
N ASN A 2 -19.96 1.65 8.06
CA ASN A 2 -19.40 2.98 7.90
C ASN A 2 -20.53 4.04 7.94
N LYS A 3 -20.32 5.13 8.68
CA LYS A 3 -21.31 6.19 8.87
C LYS A 3 -21.74 6.88 7.57
N ASN A 4 -20.88 6.88 6.55
CA ASN A 4 -21.12 7.53 5.27
C ASN A 4 -21.79 6.58 4.24
N PHE A 5 -22.03 5.32 4.59
CA PHE A 5 -22.46 4.30 3.63
C PHE A 5 -23.77 4.64 2.90
N ALA A 6 -24.77 5.11 3.64
CA ALA A 6 -26.04 5.55 3.07
C ALA A 6 -25.88 6.78 2.17
N GLU A 7 -24.96 7.70 2.50
CA GLU A 7 -24.70 8.90 1.71
C GLU A 7 -24.02 8.57 0.38
N TRP A 8 -23.09 7.62 0.38
CA TRP A 8 -22.43 7.13 -0.83
C TRP A 8 -23.42 6.49 -1.81
N TYR A 9 -24.40 5.73 -1.31
CA TYR A 9 -25.50 5.21 -2.12
C TYR A 9 -26.35 6.31 -2.77
N ARG A 10 -26.69 7.36 -2.00
CA ARG A 10 -27.45 8.50 -2.53
C ARG A 10 -26.70 9.27 -3.63
N LYS A 11 -25.37 9.26 -3.62
CA LYS A 11 -24.55 9.93 -4.65
C LYS A 11 -24.63 9.28 -6.03
N ILE A 12 -25.16 8.06 -6.13
CA ILE A 12 -25.40 7.36 -7.39
C ILE A 12 -26.88 7.13 -7.67
N ASP A 13 -27.74 7.97 -7.10
CA ASP A 13 -29.20 7.95 -7.26
C ASP A 13 -29.86 6.62 -6.84
N ILE A 14 -29.26 5.91 -5.88
CA ILE A 14 -29.89 4.75 -5.24
C ILE A 14 -30.42 5.21 -3.89
N GLU A 15 -31.75 5.25 -3.73
CA GLU A 15 -32.39 5.46 -2.44
C GLU A 15 -32.26 4.19 -1.58
N PRO A 16 -31.47 4.22 -0.50
CA PRO A 16 -31.22 3.02 0.28
C PRO A 16 -32.30 2.82 1.34
N ASN A 17 -32.85 1.60 1.43
CA ASN A 17 -33.60 1.15 2.61
C ASN A 17 -32.61 0.59 3.66
N ASN A 18 -32.83 0.88 4.95
CA ASN A 18 -31.96 0.40 6.04
C ASN A 18 -31.77 -1.12 6.02
N ALA A 19 -32.84 -1.90 5.79
CA ALA A 19 -32.73 -3.36 5.70
C ALA A 19 -31.84 -3.81 4.53
N GLN A 20 -31.90 -3.10 3.40
CA GLN A 20 -31.03 -3.38 2.26
C GLN A 20 -29.58 -3.05 2.60
N LEU A 21 -29.31 -1.89 3.23
CA LEU A 21 -27.96 -1.51 3.64
C LEU A 21 -27.33 -2.54 4.60
N GLU A 22 -28.10 -3.07 5.55
CA GLU A 22 -27.62 -4.13 6.44
C GLU A 22 -27.25 -5.41 5.68
N CYS A 23 -28.09 -5.85 4.73
CA CYS A 23 -27.77 -6.99 3.87
C CYS A 23 -26.51 -6.72 3.02
N ARG A 24 -26.38 -5.53 2.43
CA ARG A 24 -25.19 -5.14 1.65
C ARG A 24 -23.93 -5.14 2.52
N TRP A 25 -24.03 -4.59 3.72
CA TRP A 25 -22.92 -4.57 4.67
C TRP A 25 -22.47 -5.98 5.06
N LYS A 26 -23.43 -6.89 5.25
CA LYS A 26 -23.14 -8.31 5.50
C LYS A 26 -22.42 -8.94 4.30
N GLY A 27 -22.87 -8.67 3.08
CA GLY A 27 -22.19 -9.12 1.85
C GLY A 27 -20.74 -8.61 1.74
N ILE A 28 -20.50 -7.34 2.09
CA ILE A 28 -19.13 -6.77 2.14
C ILE A 28 -18.27 -7.56 3.13
N LYS A 29 -18.79 -7.81 4.33
CA LYS A 29 -18.05 -8.53 5.38
C LYS A 29 -17.74 -9.98 5.00
N GLU A 30 -18.69 -10.66 4.35
CA GLU A 30 -18.48 -12.02 3.82
C GLU A 30 -17.46 -12.03 2.66
N PHE A 31 -17.45 -11.02 1.80
CA PHE A 31 -16.44 -10.93 0.75
C PHE A 31 -15.03 -10.73 1.33
N ILE A 32 -14.89 -9.83 2.31
CA ILE A 32 -13.59 -9.49 2.90
C ILE A 32 -12.93 -10.70 3.56
N SER A 33 -13.70 -11.61 4.18
CA SER A 33 -13.12 -12.80 4.82
C SER A 33 -12.41 -13.76 3.86
N ASP A 34 -12.78 -13.74 2.57
CA ASP A 34 -12.22 -14.63 1.54
C ASP A 34 -11.36 -13.86 0.51
N CYS A 35 -11.20 -12.53 0.69
CA CYS A 35 -10.57 -11.64 -0.28
C CYS A 35 -9.09 -11.95 -0.48
N GLN A 36 -8.68 -12.09 -1.73
CA GLN A 36 -7.31 -12.33 -2.15
C GLN A 36 -6.64 -11.04 -2.65
N PRO A 37 -5.29 -10.98 -2.72
CA PRO A 37 -4.59 -9.77 -3.17
C PRO A 37 -5.01 -9.30 -4.56
N ASN A 38 -5.23 -10.22 -5.50
CA ASN A 38 -5.66 -9.89 -6.86
C ASN A 38 -7.09 -9.32 -6.93
N ASP A 39 -7.93 -9.63 -5.95
CA ASP A 39 -9.29 -9.07 -5.86
C ASP A 39 -9.25 -7.56 -5.60
N ILE A 40 -8.21 -7.07 -4.90
CA ILE A 40 -8.01 -5.63 -4.67
C ILE A 40 -7.91 -4.89 -6.01
N PHE A 41 -7.16 -5.43 -6.97
CA PHE A 41 -7.01 -4.81 -8.27
C PHE A 41 -8.32 -4.80 -9.07
N GLU A 42 -9.12 -5.86 -8.98
CA GLU A 42 -10.44 -5.90 -9.60
C GLU A 42 -11.42 -4.93 -8.92
N LEU A 43 -11.39 -4.80 -7.59
CA LEU A 43 -12.17 -3.79 -6.85
C LEU A 43 -11.78 -2.37 -7.26
N VAL A 44 -10.48 -2.07 -7.37
CA VAL A 44 -9.99 -0.75 -7.81
C VAL A 44 -10.45 -0.48 -9.24
N LYS A 45 -10.29 -1.43 -10.17
CA LYS A 45 -10.81 -1.28 -11.54
C LYS A 45 -12.31 -1.03 -11.55
N LEU A 46 -13.08 -1.76 -10.76
CA LEU A 46 -14.53 -1.60 -10.66
C LEU A 46 -14.89 -0.21 -10.11
N PHE A 47 -14.23 0.24 -9.04
CA PHE A 47 -14.45 1.55 -8.43
C PHE A 47 -14.16 2.72 -9.39
N TYR A 48 -13.17 2.58 -10.27
CA TYR A 48 -12.85 3.55 -11.33
C TYR A 48 -13.63 3.33 -12.63
N ASN A 49 -14.63 2.43 -12.62
CA ASN A 49 -15.49 2.10 -13.76
C ASN A 49 -14.70 1.61 -15.00
N LEU A 50 -13.60 0.90 -14.76
CA LEU A 50 -12.82 0.20 -15.79
C LEU A 50 -13.35 -1.22 -16.00
N SER A 51 -12.94 -1.83 -17.12
CA SER A 51 -13.29 -3.22 -17.41
C SER A 51 -12.63 -4.17 -16.40
N THR A 52 -13.45 -4.98 -15.76
CA THR A 52 -13.05 -6.03 -14.82
C THR A 52 -13.32 -7.41 -15.41
N ALA A 53 -12.73 -8.44 -14.80
CA ALA A 53 -13.04 -9.81 -15.19
C ALA A 53 -14.54 -10.10 -14.93
N LYS A 54 -15.25 -10.61 -15.95
CA LYS A 54 -16.69 -10.94 -15.83
C LYS A 54 -16.95 -11.88 -14.66
N LYS A 55 -16.10 -12.89 -14.50
CA LYS A 55 -16.15 -13.84 -13.39
C LYS A 55 -16.03 -13.14 -12.04
N PHE A 56 -15.10 -12.19 -11.90
CA PHE A 56 -14.98 -11.42 -10.66
C PHE A 56 -16.26 -10.63 -10.35
N CYS A 57 -16.85 -9.95 -11.34
CA CYS A 57 -18.11 -9.23 -11.10
C CYS A 57 -19.26 -10.15 -10.69
N GLU A 58 -19.36 -11.34 -11.31
CA GLU A 58 -20.35 -12.35 -10.95
C GLU A 58 -20.12 -12.86 -9.53
N ASP A 59 -18.89 -13.28 -9.22
CA ASP A 59 -18.50 -13.79 -7.91
C ASP A 59 -18.69 -12.71 -6.81
N PHE A 60 -18.35 -11.45 -7.09
CA PHE A 60 -18.57 -10.32 -6.19
C PHE A 60 -20.06 -10.03 -5.98
N ALA A 61 -20.86 -10.04 -7.05
CA ALA A 61 -22.31 -9.86 -6.98
C ALA A 61 -23.02 -10.95 -6.16
N ASP A 62 -22.47 -12.18 -6.16
CA ASP A 62 -23.03 -13.33 -5.45
C ASP A 62 -23.06 -13.15 -3.94
N PHE A 63 -22.08 -12.47 -3.34
CA PHE A 63 -22.07 -12.14 -1.90
C PHE A 63 -23.27 -11.29 -1.49
N PHE A 64 -23.76 -10.45 -2.40
CA PHE A 64 -24.94 -9.61 -2.16
C PHE A 64 -26.25 -10.34 -2.46
N THR A 65 -26.29 -11.20 -3.49
CA THR A 65 -27.49 -12.00 -3.78
C THR A 65 -27.79 -13.04 -2.70
N LYS A 66 -26.76 -13.62 -2.06
CA LYS A 66 -26.92 -14.59 -0.96
C LYS A 66 -27.61 -13.97 0.26
N THR A 67 -27.34 -12.69 0.53
CA THR A 67 -27.87 -11.96 1.68
C THR A 67 -29.16 -11.21 1.36
N ASP A 68 -29.43 -10.92 0.09
CA ASP A 68 -30.65 -10.25 -0.39
C ASP A 68 -31.04 -10.74 -1.78
N SER A 69 -32.16 -11.48 -1.85
CA SER A 69 -32.70 -12.00 -3.11
C SER A 69 -33.23 -10.92 -4.05
N ALA A 70 -33.47 -9.70 -3.58
CA ALA A 70 -33.87 -8.56 -4.40
C ALA A 70 -32.68 -7.82 -5.04
N PHE A 71 -31.43 -8.19 -4.71
CA PHE A 71 -30.25 -7.57 -5.31
C PHE A 71 -30.15 -7.85 -6.81
N GLN A 72 -29.97 -6.80 -7.59
CA GLN A 72 -29.86 -6.88 -9.05
C GLN A 72 -28.40 -6.93 -9.47
N ARG A 73 -27.94 -8.12 -9.86
CA ARG A 73 -26.54 -8.38 -10.26
C ARG A 73 -26.04 -7.53 -11.43
N ASN A 74 -26.94 -7.05 -12.28
CA ASN A 74 -26.62 -6.24 -13.46
C ASN A 74 -26.62 -4.72 -13.18
N ARG A 75 -26.88 -4.28 -11.94
CA ARG A 75 -26.76 -2.86 -11.57
C ARG A 75 -25.31 -2.45 -11.38
N GLN A 76 -24.65 -2.14 -12.49
CA GLN A 76 -23.23 -1.75 -12.50
C GLN A 76 -22.94 -0.58 -11.54
N ASN A 77 -23.79 0.45 -11.50
CA ASN A 77 -23.58 1.60 -10.62
C ASN A 77 -23.53 1.19 -9.14
N GLU A 78 -24.38 0.24 -8.72
CA GLU A 78 -24.39 -0.26 -7.34
C GLU A 78 -23.10 -1.04 -7.03
N LEU A 79 -22.66 -1.91 -7.94
CA LEU A 79 -21.42 -2.67 -7.80
C LEU A 79 -20.17 -1.77 -7.70
N VAL A 80 -20.13 -0.69 -8.46
CA VAL A 80 -19.04 0.29 -8.45
C VAL A 80 -18.93 0.98 -7.08
N VAL A 81 -20.06 1.34 -6.47
CA VAL A 81 -20.07 1.92 -5.11
C VAL A 81 -19.70 0.89 -4.08
N LEU A 82 -20.29 -0.31 -4.16
CA LEU A 82 -19.94 -1.42 -3.27
C LEU A 82 -18.44 -1.72 -3.33
N ALA A 83 -17.81 -1.68 -4.50
CA ALA A 83 -16.37 -1.87 -4.62
C ALA A 83 -15.56 -0.80 -3.86
N GLY A 84 -15.93 0.47 -4.01
CA GLY A 84 -15.30 1.55 -3.24
C GLY A 84 -15.49 1.42 -1.73
N VAL A 85 -16.67 1.00 -1.28
CA VAL A 85 -16.97 0.77 0.14
C VAL A 85 -16.21 -0.44 0.68
N THR A 86 -16.11 -1.51 -0.10
CA THR A 86 -15.31 -2.69 0.26
C THR A 86 -13.84 -2.30 0.42
N LEU A 87 -13.28 -1.50 -0.48
CA LEU A 87 -11.90 -0.98 -0.35
C LEU A 87 -11.72 -0.19 0.95
N MET A 88 -12.64 0.73 1.26
CA MET A 88 -12.61 1.46 2.54
C MET A 88 -12.65 0.54 3.74
N GLU A 89 -13.51 -0.47 3.70
CA GLU A 89 -13.70 -1.40 4.82
C GLU A 89 -12.50 -2.35 5.00
N ILE A 90 -11.79 -2.70 3.92
CA ILE A 90 -10.51 -3.42 3.96
C ILE A 90 -9.43 -2.58 4.65
N ILE A 91 -9.42 -1.27 4.36
CA ILE A 91 -8.48 -0.30 4.95
C ILE A 91 -8.81 -0.06 6.43
N ASP A 92 -10.08 0.13 6.78
CA ASP A 92 -10.55 0.40 8.15
C ASP A 92 -10.34 -0.81 9.10
N GLN A 93 -10.24 -2.03 8.56
CA GLN A 93 -9.95 -3.24 9.36
C GLN A 93 -8.46 -3.46 9.63
N GLU A 94 -7.57 -2.62 9.10
CA GLU A 94 -6.11 -2.78 9.22
C GLU A 94 -5.64 -4.19 8.80
N SER A 95 -6.27 -4.74 7.76
CA SER A 95 -5.88 -6.04 7.21
C SER A 95 -4.53 -5.98 6.49
N ASP A 96 -3.89 -7.13 6.27
CA ASP A 96 -2.65 -7.23 5.47
C ASP A 96 -2.82 -6.69 4.03
N LEU A 97 -4.07 -6.54 3.56
CA LEU A 97 -4.41 -5.99 2.25
C LEU A 97 -4.61 -4.46 2.26
N ALA A 98 -4.62 -3.82 3.42
CA ALA A 98 -4.94 -2.39 3.56
C ALA A 98 -3.96 -1.51 2.78
N ASP A 99 -2.66 -1.74 2.92
CA ASP A 99 -1.64 -0.99 2.18
C ASP A 99 -1.76 -1.19 0.68
N LEU A 100 -2.05 -2.42 0.24
CA LEU A 100 -2.25 -2.73 -1.18
C LEU A 100 -3.46 -1.98 -1.72
N ALA A 101 -4.56 -1.97 -0.99
CA ALA A 101 -5.78 -1.25 -1.35
C ALA A 101 -5.55 0.26 -1.46
N MET A 102 -4.82 0.86 -0.51
CA MET A 102 -4.48 2.28 -0.56
C MET A 102 -3.56 2.60 -1.74
N LEU A 103 -2.43 1.89 -1.86
CA LEU A 103 -1.43 2.12 -2.91
C LEU A 103 -2.02 1.93 -4.31
N ALA A 104 -2.76 0.84 -4.55
CA ALA A 104 -3.40 0.58 -5.83
C ALA A 104 -4.45 1.65 -6.17
N THR A 105 -5.26 2.07 -5.19
CA THR A 105 -6.28 3.10 -5.39
C THR A 105 -5.68 4.47 -5.70
N ILE A 106 -4.59 4.84 -5.01
CA ILE A 106 -3.89 6.11 -5.22
C ILE A 106 -3.14 6.08 -6.56
N SER A 107 -2.46 4.98 -6.89
CA SER A 107 -1.77 4.78 -8.17
C SER A 107 -2.73 4.86 -9.35
N MET A 108 -3.95 4.32 -9.23
CA MET A 108 -4.98 4.39 -10.28
C MET A 108 -5.46 5.83 -10.56
N ASN A 109 -5.24 6.78 -9.65
CA ASN A 109 -5.60 8.19 -9.84
C ASN A 109 -4.73 8.92 -10.89
N PHE A 110 -3.74 8.24 -11.48
CA PHE A 110 -2.90 8.77 -12.54
C PHE A 110 -3.69 9.52 -13.62
N GLN A 111 -3.18 10.68 -14.05
CA GLN A 111 -3.87 11.61 -14.98
C GLN A 111 -5.25 12.07 -14.48
N ASN A 112 -5.43 12.22 -13.17
CA ASN A 112 -6.67 12.67 -12.52
C ASN A 112 -7.88 11.79 -12.86
N ARG A 113 -7.66 10.49 -13.06
CA ARG A 113 -8.75 9.52 -13.13
C ARG A 113 -9.58 9.63 -11.87
N ARG A 114 -10.91 9.62 -12.02
CA ARG A 114 -11.83 9.77 -10.89
C ARG A 114 -12.49 8.44 -10.60
N GLY A 115 -12.36 7.99 -9.35
CA GLY A 115 -13.24 6.95 -8.82
C GLY A 115 -14.69 7.43 -8.83
N ALA A 116 -15.63 6.49 -8.81
CA ALA A 116 -17.05 6.82 -8.92
C ALA A 116 -17.56 7.74 -7.81
N ILE A 117 -16.98 7.64 -6.62
CA ILE A 117 -17.29 8.52 -5.48
C ILE A 117 -16.01 9.21 -5.01
N ALA A 118 -15.92 10.51 -5.24
CA ALA A 118 -14.75 11.31 -4.86
C ALA A 118 -14.45 11.24 -3.35
N ASP A 119 -15.48 11.26 -2.49
CA ASP A 119 -15.31 11.20 -1.03
C ASP A 119 -14.63 9.92 -0.55
N ILE A 120 -14.90 8.79 -1.20
CA ILE A 120 -14.25 7.52 -0.89
C ILE A 120 -12.75 7.67 -1.15
N TYR A 121 -12.38 8.16 -2.34
CA TYR A 121 -10.99 8.41 -2.68
C TYR A 121 -10.30 9.38 -1.70
N GLN A 122 -10.98 10.47 -1.30
CA GLN A 122 -10.44 11.42 -0.33
C GLN A 122 -10.22 10.78 1.05
N GLN A 123 -11.14 9.91 1.50
CA GLN A 123 -10.99 9.18 2.75
C GLN A 123 -9.83 8.17 2.69
N ILE A 124 -9.64 7.48 1.56
CA ILE A 124 -8.47 6.62 1.33
C ILE A 124 -7.18 7.43 1.40
N LEU A 125 -7.12 8.59 0.74
CA LEU A 125 -5.94 9.45 0.75
C LEU A 125 -5.62 10.00 2.15
N GLN A 126 -6.66 10.35 2.92
CA GLN A 126 -6.50 10.74 4.31
C GLN A 126 -5.96 9.58 5.15
N LYS A 127 -6.54 8.38 5.03
CA LYS A 127 -6.07 7.19 5.74
C LYS A 127 -4.64 6.81 5.39
N PHE A 128 -4.27 6.89 4.12
CA PHE A 128 -2.90 6.71 3.67
C PHE A 128 -1.97 7.70 4.39
N SER A 129 -2.34 8.98 4.45
CA SER A 129 -1.53 10.01 5.14
C SER A 129 -1.42 9.76 6.64
N GLU A 130 -2.52 9.36 7.29
CA GLU A 130 -2.56 9.00 8.72
C GLU A 130 -1.65 7.81 9.02
N ASN A 131 -1.80 6.69 8.28
CA ASN A 131 -1.03 5.47 8.49
C ASN A 131 0.47 5.68 8.26
N THR A 132 0.79 6.45 7.22
CA THR A 132 2.16 6.79 6.87
C THR A 132 2.84 7.64 7.96
N ALA A 133 2.08 8.56 8.58
CA ALA A 133 2.56 9.41 9.67
C ALA A 133 2.67 8.63 10.99
N SER A 134 1.64 7.90 11.39
CA SER A 134 1.63 7.12 12.64
C SER A 134 2.79 6.13 12.69
N LEU A 135 3.07 5.44 11.58
CA LEU A 135 4.19 4.50 11.48
C LEU A 135 5.55 5.12 11.88
N ARG A 136 5.76 6.42 11.65
CA ARG A 136 7.04 7.11 11.89
C ARG A 136 7.05 8.03 13.10
N GLU A 137 5.91 8.64 13.41
CA GLU A 137 5.80 9.66 14.46
C GLU A 137 5.40 9.06 15.81
N ASP A 138 4.82 7.86 15.83
CA ASP A 138 4.51 7.18 17.08
C ASP A 138 5.80 6.75 17.78
N ILE A 139 6.18 7.53 18.80
CA ILE A 139 7.33 7.22 19.64
C ILE A 139 6.96 6.01 20.51
N PRO A 140 7.64 4.87 20.39
CA PRO A 140 7.35 3.72 21.23
C PRO A 140 7.62 4.07 22.69
N ASP A 141 6.69 3.73 23.57
CA ASP A 141 6.99 3.68 24.99
C ASP A 141 7.97 2.52 25.24
N THR A 142 9.27 2.78 25.19
CA THR A 142 10.33 1.77 25.40
C THR A 142 10.42 1.28 26.85
N SER A 143 9.60 1.82 27.76
CA SER A 143 9.60 1.37 29.14
C SER A 143 8.99 -0.02 29.24
N ILE A 144 9.78 -0.97 29.74
CA ILE A 144 9.22 -2.21 30.28
C ILE A 144 8.67 -1.81 31.64
N GLY A 145 7.34 -1.70 31.75
CA GLY A 145 6.69 -1.43 33.03
C GLY A 145 7.25 -2.35 34.10
N SER A 146 7.47 -1.85 35.32
CA SER A 146 8.01 -2.65 36.42
C SER A 146 7.03 -3.79 36.73
N SER A 147 7.22 -4.93 36.10
CA SER A 147 6.56 -6.15 36.49
C SER A 147 7.11 -6.49 37.88
N ASN A 148 6.24 -6.45 38.89
CA ASN A 148 6.52 -6.98 40.22
C ASN A 148 6.69 -8.51 40.11
N ILE A 149 7.75 -8.97 39.46
CA ILE A 149 8.15 -10.36 39.45
C ILE A 149 8.59 -10.65 40.88
N PRO A 150 7.90 -11.54 41.61
CA PRO A 150 8.34 -11.94 42.93
C PRO A 150 9.79 -12.44 42.83
N SER A 151 10.66 -12.08 43.76
CA SER A 151 12.06 -12.53 43.67
C SER A 151 12.10 -14.06 43.68
N GLY A 152 12.61 -14.67 42.59
CA GLY A 152 12.80 -16.11 42.53
C GLY A 152 13.67 -16.61 43.70
N LYS A 153 14.57 -15.74 44.22
CA LYS A 153 15.37 -16.00 45.40
C LYS A 153 14.53 -16.14 46.67
N SER A 154 13.49 -15.31 46.88
CA SER A 154 12.62 -15.45 48.06
C SER A 154 11.76 -16.71 48.00
N LEU A 155 11.29 -17.09 46.81
CA LEU A 155 10.59 -18.36 46.62
C LEU A 155 11.53 -19.55 46.89
N LEU A 156 12.74 -19.55 46.31
CA LEU A 156 13.74 -20.60 46.56
C LEU A 156 14.15 -20.69 48.03
N LEU A 157 14.29 -19.56 48.72
CA LEU A 157 14.57 -19.52 50.15
C LEU A 157 13.45 -20.19 50.95
N SER A 158 12.17 -19.90 50.66
CA SER A 158 11.03 -20.54 51.34
C SER A 158 10.92 -22.05 51.11
N ILE A 159 11.41 -22.56 49.96
CA ILE A 159 11.43 -23.99 49.64
C ILE A 159 12.65 -24.69 50.26
N SER A 160 13.79 -24.01 50.34
CA SER A 160 15.06 -24.56 50.86
C SER A 160 15.14 -24.58 52.39
N SER A 161 14.36 -23.74 53.08
CA SER A 161 14.31 -23.70 54.54
C SER A 161 13.30 -24.74 55.08
N GLN A 162 13.83 -25.92 55.43
CA GLN A 162 13.21 -27.02 56.20
C GLN A 162 12.30 -27.98 55.42
N ASN A 163 12.00 -29.13 56.01
CA ASN A 163 11.10 -30.20 55.53
C ASN A 163 9.66 -29.68 55.32
N VAL A 164 9.45 -28.72 54.42
CA VAL A 164 8.14 -28.17 54.15
C VAL A 164 7.39 -29.18 53.30
N ALA A 165 6.30 -29.72 53.85
CA ALA A 165 5.36 -30.49 53.07
C ALA A 165 4.87 -29.64 51.89
N TRP A 166 4.79 -30.22 50.69
CA TRP A 166 4.24 -29.56 49.51
C TRP A 166 2.77 -29.21 49.75
N ASP A 167 2.52 -28.04 50.35
CA ASP A 167 1.20 -27.56 50.70
C ASP A 167 0.59 -26.73 49.57
N GLU A 168 -0.65 -26.29 49.78
CA GLU A 168 -1.37 -25.48 48.80
C GLU A 168 -0.75 -24.08 48.62
N ASN A 169 -0.07 -23.56 49.64
CA ASN A 169 0.55 -22.22 49.61
C ASN A 169 1.81 -22.20 48.76
N ILE A 170 2.66 -23.24 48.84
CA ILE A 170 3.84 -23.38 47.97
C ILE A 170 3.39 -23.56 46.52
N ARG A 171 2.39 -24.41 46.29
CA ARG A 171 1.83 -24.64 44.93
C ARG A 171 1.29 -23.34 44.33
N LYS A 172 0.53 -22.57 45.10
CA LYS A 172 0.02 -21.26 44.66
C LYS A 172 1.15 -20.26 44.42
N SER A 173 2.13 -20.16 45.32
CA SER A 173 3.25 -19.23 45.18
C SER A 173 4.12 -19.54 43.95
N LEU A 174 4.35 -20.83 43.67
CA LEU A 174 5.04 -21.27 42.46
C LEU A 174 4.22 -20.95 41.20
N SER A 175 2.92 -21.24 41.23
CA SER A 175 2.00 -20.92 40.13
C SER A 175 1.97 -19.41 39.84
N ASP A 176 1.89 -18.58 40.88
CA ASP A 176 1.87 -17.12 40.77
C ASP A 176 3.20 -16.57 40.23
N TYR A 177 4.34 -17.15 40.67
CA TYR A 177 5.66 -16.80 40.15
C TYR A 177 5.82 -17.17 38.67
N VAL A 178 5.45 -18.40 38.28
CA VAL A 178 5.50 -18.86 36.89
C VAL A 178 4.58 -18.02 36.00
N THR A 179 3.36 -17.71 36.46
CA THR A 179 2.42 -16.86 35.73
C THR A 179 2.96 -15.44 35.54
N SER A 180 3.56 -14.87 36.59
CA SER A 180 4.18 -13.54 36.54
C SER A 180 5.38 -13.49 35.60
N LEU A 181 6.23 -14.53 35.63
CA LEU A 181 7.34 -14.68 34.68
C LEU A 181 6.83 -14.80 33.24
N ASN A 182 5.82 -15.63 33.00
CA ASN A 182 5.26 -15.80 31.66
C ASN A 182 4.71 -14.47 31.12
N LYS A 183 3.97 -13.73 31.95
CA LYS A 183 3.46 -12.39 31.59
C LYS A 183 4.60 -11.43 31.28
N PHE A 184 5.66 -11.42 32.09
CA PHE A 184 6.84 -10.59 31.82
C PHE A 184 7.52 -10.95 30.50
N ILE A 185 7.74 -12.24 30.24
CA ILE A 185 8.36 -12.71 28.99
C ILE A 185 7.51 -12.27 27.78
N VAL A 186 6.19 -12.45 27.84
CA VAL A 186 5.28 -12.00 26.78
C VAL A 186 5.38 -10.48 26.56
N GLN A 187 5.34 -9.69 27.63
CA GLN A 187 5.49 -8.23 27.54
C GLN A 187 6.86 -7.82 26.99
N PHE A 188 7.93 -8.49 27.42
CA PHE A 188 9.29 -8.24 26.95
C PHE A 188 9.42 -8.54 25.47
N VAL A 189 8.94 -9.70 25.02
CA VAL A 189 8.98 -10.09 23.60
C VAL A 189 8.17 -9.13 22.75
N GLN A 190 6.98 -8.75 23.19
CA GLN A 190 6.16 -7.76 22.49
C GLN A 190 6.90 -6.42 22.36
N LYS A 191 7.43 -5.87 23.46
CA LYS A 191 8.17 -4.60 23.45
C LYS A 191 9.44 -4.67 22.62
N HIS A 192 10.13 -5.82 22.64
CA HIS A 192 11.32 -6.05 21.84
C HIS A 192 11.00 -6.05 20.35
N ASN A 193 9.92 -6.71 19.93
CA ASN A 193 9.47 -6.72 18.54
C ASN A 193 9.05 -5.31 18.08
N GLU A 194 8.32 -4.57 18.90
CA GLU A 194 7.99 -3.16 18.62
C GLU A 194 9.27 -2.33 18.40
N ASN A 195 10.26 -2.47 19.28
CA ASN A 195 11.54 -1.78 19.14
C ASN A 195 12.30 -2.18 17.86
N LEU A 196 12.29 -3.46 17.48
CA LEU A 196 12.89 -3.91 16.22
C LEU A 196 12.22 -3.28 15.01
N ASN A 197 10.89 -3.16 15.02
CA ASN A 197 10.14 -2.48 13.96
C ASN A 197 10.57 -1.01 13.82
N HIS A 198 10.72 -0.28 14.94
CA HIS A 198 11.21 1.09 14.89
C HIS A 198 12.65 1.21 14.40
N ILE A 199 13.53 0.28 14.77
CA ILE A 199 14.90 0.25 14.24
C ILE A 199 14.88 0.06 12.71
N ASN A 200 13.98 -0.79 12.19
CA ASN A 200 13.82 -1.00 10.76
C ASN A 200 13.35 0.28 10.04
N ILE A 201 12.41 1.01 10.63
CA ILE A 201 11.91 2.29 10.11
C ILE A 201 13.03 3.34 10.10
N TYR A 202 13.77 3.52 11.21
CA TYR A 202 14.88 4.47 11.26
C TYR A 202 16.02 4.12 10.31
N THR A 203 16.23 2.82 10.07
CA THR A 203 17.22 2.35 9.09
C THR A 203 16.81 2.74 7.67
N GLU A 204 15.53 2.58 7.33
CA GLU A 204 14.96 3.05 6.07
C GLU A 204 15.08 4.56 5.93
N ASP A 205 14.62 5.34 6.91
CA ASP A 205 14.67 6.81 6.87
C ASP A 205 16.12 7.32 6.73
N SER A 206 17.07 6.65 7.39
CA SER A 206 18.50 6.93 7.24
C SER A 206 19.00 6.65 5.82
N ARG A 207 18.61 5.52 5.21
CA ARG A 207 18.97 5.20 3.82
C ARG A 207 18.43 6.23 2.84
N ILE A 208 17.16 6.63 2.99
CA ILE A 208 16.54 7.67 2.18
C ILE A 208 17.29 9.00 2.35
N LEU A 209 17.63 9.37 3.59
CA LEU A 209 18.41 10.57 3.86
C LEU A 209 19.78 10.53 3.18
N TRP A 210 20.50 9.41 3.29
CA TRP A 210 21.81 9.23 2.64
C TRP A 210 21.72 9.30 1.12
N TRP A 211 20.73 8.65 0.52
CA TRP A 211 20.47 8.72 -0.92
C TRP A 211 20.15 10.15 -1.38
N MET A 212 19.21 10.81 -0.69
CA MET A 212 18.79 12.19 -0.99
C MET A 212 19.94 13.19 -0.86
N VAL A 213 20.73 13.12 0.22
CA VAL A 213 21.85 14.04 0.47
C VAL A 213 23.04 13.73 -0.44
N GLY A 214 23.30 12.44 -0.70
CA GLY A 214 24.35 12.01 -1.60
C GLY A 214 24.13 12.46 -3.05
N GLY A 215 22.86 12.58 -3.48
CA GLY A 215 22.50 13.07 -4.81
C GLY A 215 23.08 12.19 -5.92
N TRP A 216 23.08 10.87 -5.71
CA TRP A 216 23.69 9.86 -6.57
C TRP A 216 22.66 8.79 -6.94
N SER A 217 22.59 8.46 -8.23
CA SER A 217 21.79 7.35 -8.73
C SER A 217 22.57 6.04 -8.56
N ASN A 218 21.98 5.10 -7.85
CA ASN A 218 22.54 3.76 -7.64
C ASN A 218 22.47 2.92 -8.92
N ASP A 219 21.40 3.05 -9.70
CA ASP A 219 21.17 2.24 -10.90
C ASP A 219 22.17 2.59 -12.02
N PHE A 220 22.50 3.88 -12.16
CA PHE A 220 23.40 4.36 -13.21
C PHE A 220 24.81 4.68 -12.72
N ASN A 221 25.04 4.62 -11.41
CA ASN A 221 26.29 4.99 -10.76
C ASN A 221 26.78 6.38 -11.21
N LEU A 222 25.89 7.37 -11.19
CA LEU A 222 26.13 8.74 -11.62
C LEU A 222 25.43 9.76 -10.71
N PRO A 223 25.98 10.98 -10.54
CA PRO A 223 25.30 12.05 -9.83
C PRO A 223 23.98 12.46 -10.51
N PHE A 224 22.92 12.71 -9.72
CA PHE A 224 21.64 13.21 -10.25
C PHE A 224 21.78 14.55 -11.00
N LYS A 225 22.76 15.38 -10.62
CA LYS A 225 23.12 16.62 -11.33
C LYS A 225 23.56 16.41 -12.79
N ASP A 226 23.88 15.19 -13.19
CA ASP A 226 24.29 14.89 -14.56
C ASP A 226 23.12 14.50 -15.47
N PHE A 227 21.96 14.17 -14.88
CA PHE A 227 20.71 13.86 -15.59
C PHE A 227 19.94 15.13 -15.91
N SER A 228 19.10 15.07 -16.95
CA SER A 228 18.01 16.04 -17.08
C SER A 228 16.92 15.71 -16.06
N ILE A 229 16.18 16.72 -15.60
CA ILE A 229 15.05 16.51 -14.67
C ILE A 229 14.00 15.52 -15.22
N ALA A 230 13.83 15.51 -16.55
CA ALA A 230 12.92 14.59 -17.22
C ALA A 230 13.42 13.15 -17.09
N ASP A 231 14.65 12.88 -17.49
CA ASP A 231 15.24 11.53 -17.47
C ASP A 231 15.32 10.98 -16.04
N ALA A 232 15.63 11.84 -15.06
CA ALA A 232 15.73 11.46 -13.66
C ALA A 232 14.39 11.13 -13.00
N SER A 233 13.24 11.55 -13.56
CA SER A 233 11.94 11.41 -12.91
C SER A 233 11.56 9.96 -12.60
N ILE A 234 11.57 9.09 -13.61
CA ILE A 234 11.24 7.66 -13.44
C ILE A 234 12.33 6.97 -12.59
N ILE A 235 13.61 7.28 -12.83
CA ILE A 235 14.74 6.70 -12.10
C ILE A 235 14.65 7.01 -10.60
N ALA A 236 14.45 8.28 -10.24
CA ALA A 236 14.36 8.70 -8.83
C ALA A 236 13.13 8.11 -8.13
N GLY A 237 12.00 7.98 -8.84
CA GLY A 237 10.81 7.32 -8.31
C GLY A 237 11.04 5.84 -7.99
N LYS A 238 11.66 5.11 -8.91
CA LYS A 238 12.06 3.71 -8.72
C LYS A 238 13.09 3.56 -7.59
N GLU A 239 14.19 4.30 -7.63
CA GLU A 239 15.24 4.20 -6.61
C GLU A 239 14.73 4.57 -5.20
N LEU A 240 13.81 5.53 -5.07
CA LEU A 240 13.18 5.80 -3.78
C LEU A 240 12.37 4.58 -3.31
N ALA A 241 11.63 3.92 -4.20
CA ALA A 241 10.85 2.72 -3.87
C ALA A 241 11.75 1.54 -3.46
N ASP A 242 12.93 1.40 -4.06
CA ASP A 242 13.92 0.38 -3.67
C ASP A 242 14.34 0.54 -2.20
N ASN A 243 14.44 1.80 -1.74
CA ASN A 243 14.83 2.12 -0.37
C ASN A 243 13.74 1.83 0.67
N ILE A 244 12.48 1.64 0.25
CA ILE A 244 11.35 1.42 1.17
C ILE A 244 11.20 -0.06 1.50
N ASN A 245 11.28 -0.44 2.77
CA ASN A 245 10.96 -1.79 3.26
C ASN A 245 9.73 -1.81 4.16
N ASN A 246 9.33 -0.66 4.71
CA ASN A 246 8.18 -0.51 5.58
C ASN A 246 7.08 0.23 4.79
N LEU A 247 6.06 -0.52 4.39
CA LEU A 247 4.90 0.00 3.68
C LEU A 247 3.98 0.77 4.64
N PRO A 248 3.25 1.80 4.17
CA PRO A 248 3.13 2.29 2.78
C PRO A 248 4.25 3.26 2.32
N GLY A 249 5.40 3.31 3.01
CA GLY A 249 6.50 4.26 2.76
C GLY A 249 6.34 5.55 3.57
N PRO A 250 7.22 6.57 3.41
CA PRO A 250 7.15 7.82 4.16
C PRO A 250 6.24 8.89 3.55
N TYR A 251 5.67 9.76 4.39
CA TYR A 251 4.80 10.86 3.94
C TYR A 251 5.62 11.95 3.25
N SER A 252 6.91 12.00 3.57
CA SER A 252 7.89 12.89 2.99
C SER A 252 8.39 12.43 1.62
N SER A 253 7.93 11.29 1.08
CA SER A 253 8.38 10.77 -0.23
C SER A 253 8.28 11.80 -1.35
N ARG A 254 7.17 12.54 -1.45
CA ARG A 254 7.02 13.58 -2.47
C ARG A 254 8.02 14.74 -2.28
N PRO A 255 8.14 15.39 -1.11
CA PRO A 255 9.21 16.36 -0.84
C PRO A 255 10.63 15.83 -1.10
N VAL A 256 10.91 14.57 -0.76
CA VAL A 256 12.21 13.93 -0.99
C VAL A 256 12.50 13.83 -2.49
N LEU A 257 11.54 13.35 -3.30
CA LEU A 257 11.67 13.32 -4.76
C LEU A 257 11.87 14.72 -5.33
N CYS A 258 11.08 15.70 -4.90
CA CYS A 258 11.25 17.10 -5.31
C CYS A 258 12.68 17.59 -5.00
N LYS A 259 13.23 17.25 -3.83
CA LYS A 259 14.60 17.64 -3.44
C LYS A 259 15.65 17.04 -4.37
N VAL A 260 15.54 15.75 -4.70
CA VAL A 260 16.46 15.05 -5.62
C VAL A 260 16.35 15.62 -7.03
N LEU A 261 15.14 15.77 -7.56
CA LEU A 261 14.91 16.30 -8.90
C LEU A 261 15.40 17.75 -9.06
N ASN A 262 15.29 18.57 -8.01
CA ASN A 262 15.82 19.94 -8.01
C ASN A 262 17.35 20.02 -8.13
N SER A 263 18.08 18.91 -7.91
CA SER A 263 19.53 18.84 -8.13
C SER A 263 19.92 18.58 -9.60
N CYS A 264 18.96 18.15 -10.43
CA CYS A 264 19.20 17.77 -11.83
C CYS A 264 19.40 18.99 -12.75
N LYS A 265 19.88 18.75 -13.98
CA LYS A 265 20.00 19.79 -15.01
C LYS A 265 18.60 20.30 -15.37
N LYS A 266 18.44 21.62 -15.24
CA LYS A 266 17.21 22.30 -15.68
C LYS A 266 17.05 22.17 -17.19
N THR A 267 15.86 21.79 -17.63
CA THR A 267 15.47 21.79 -19.04
C THR A 267 14.92 23.16 -19.44
N LYS A 268 14.96 23.48 -20.74
CA LYS A 268 14.44 24.75 -21.29
C LYS A 268 12.92 24.87 -21.15
N ASP A 269 12.22 23.74 -21.03
CA ASP A 269 10.79 23.66 -20.73
C ASP A 269 10.57 22.61 -19.64
N PRO A 270 10.52 23.02 -18.36
CA PRO A 270 10.42 22.10 -17.22
C PRO A 270 8.98 21.71 -16.88
N GLN A 271 7.96 22.24 -17.57
CA GLN A 271 6.58 22.17 -17.08
C GLN A 271 5.82 20.91 -17.52
N GLN A 272 6.18 20.25 -18.63
CA GLN A 272 5.55 19.00 -19.05
C GLN A 272 6.55 18.10 -19.77
N ASN A 273 6.69 16.86 -19.29
CA ASN A 273 7.46 15.84 -20.00
C ASN A 273 6.63 15.25 -21.13
N ASP A 274 7.24 15.07 -22.30
CA ASP A 274 6.71 14.18 -23.33
C ASP A 274 6.93 12.74 -22.85
N PHE A 275 5.86 12.14 -22.34
CA PHE A 275 5.89 10.80 -21.74
C PHE A 275 6.43 9.75 -22.71
N VAL A 276 6.03 9.80 -23.98
CA VAL A 276 6.46 8.82 -25.00
C VAL A 276 7.95 8.93 -25.25
N ASN A 277 8.42 10.15 -25.50
CA ASN A 277 9.84 10.39 -25.76
C ASN A 277 10.72 10.04 -24.55
N LEU A 278 10.20 10.18 -23.33
CA LEU A 278 10.91 9.78 -22.12
C LEU A 278 11.09 8.25 -22.04
N ILE A 279 10.00 7.49 -22.22
CA ILE A 279 10.03 6.02 -22.17
C ILE A 279 10.95 5.43 -23.25
N ASP A 280 10.95 6.03 -24.44
CA ASP A 280 11.81 5.61 -25.57
C ASP A 280 13.30 5.89 -25.33
N LYS A 281 13.64 6.95 -24.59
CA LYS A 281 15.04 7.34 -24.29
C LYS A 281 15.71 6.50 -23.21
N LEU A 282 14.93 5.90 -22.32
CA LEU A 282 15.47 5.10 -21.21
C LEU A 282 16.18 3.85 -21.74
N ASP A 283 17.29 3.49 -21.08
CA ASP A 283 18.11 2.35 -21.45
C ASP A 283 17.31 1.04 -21.44
N LYS A 284 17.46 0.22 -22.48
CA LYS A 284 16.65 -1.01 -22.66
C LYS A 284 16.96 -2.07 -21.60
N GLU A 285 18.22 -2.18 -21.16
CA GLU A 285 18.61 -3.16 -20.14
C GLU A 285 18.14 -2.72 -18.75
N TRP A 286 18.26 -1.43 -18.43
CA TRP A 286 17.70 -0.86 -17.19
C TRP A 286 16.18 -1.07 -17.11
N LYS A 287 15.45 -0.87 -18.23
CA LYS A 287 14.01 -1.14 -18.31
C LYS A 287 13.69 -2.61 -18.02
N LYS A 288 14.45 -3.55 -18.57
CA LYS A 288 14.28 -4.99 -18.30
C LYS A 288 14.48 -5.30 -16.81
N GLN A 289 15.59 -4.84 -16.23
CA GLN A 289 15.89 -5.04 -14.80
C GLN A 289 14.76 -4.48 -13.92
N THR A 290 14.28 -3.27 -14.24
CA THR A 290 13.17 -2.65 -13.52
C THR A 290 11.89 -3.49 -13.58
N ILE A 291 11.56 -4.09 -14.73
CA ILE A 291 10.35 -4.90 -14.88
C ILE A 291 10.50 -6.31 -14.28
N GLU A 292 11.71 -6.86 -14.23
CA GLU A 292 12.01 -8.08 -13.48
C GLU A 292 11.82 -7.84 -11.97
N GLU A 293 12.29 -6.69 -11.46
CA GLU A 293 12.12 -6.28 -10.07
C GLU A 293 10.67 -5.88 -9.75
N TYR A 294 9.96 -5.25 -10.70
CA TYR A 294 8.60 -4.75 -10.54
C TYR A 294 7.67 -5.25 -11.66
N PRO A 295 7.29 -6.55 -11.65
CA PRO A 295 6.45 -7.14 -12.68
C PRO A 295 5.02 -6.57 -12.62
N CYS A 296 4.58 -5.94 -13.71
CA CYS A 296 3.27 -5.29 -13.81
C CYS A 296 2.22 -6.11 -14.58
N GLY A 297 2.42 -7.42 -14.73
CA GLY A 297 1.63 -8.28 -15.61
C GLY A 297 0.13 -8.31 -15.30
N SER A 298 -0.23 -8.43 -14.01
CA SER A 298 -1.61 -8.47 -13.50
C SER A 298 -2.18 -7.10 -13.14
N THR A 299 -1.37 -6.04 -13.17
CA THR A 299 -1.69 -4.71 -12.61
C THR A 299 -1.58 -3.60 -13.65
N ARG A 300 -1.69 -3.93 -14.94
CA ARG A 300 -1.34 -3.01 -16.05
C ARG A 300 -2.14 -1.71 -16.02
N GLU A 301 -3.43 -1.80 -15.70
CA GLU A 301 -4.33 -0.65 -15.62
C GLU A 301 -4.01 0.28 -14.44
N ILE A 302 -3.41 -0.26 -13.37
CA ILE A 302 -3.08 0.42 -12.10
C ILE A 302 -1.65 0.96 -12.12
N THR A 303 -0.77 0.33 -12.91
CA THR A 303 0.65 0.67 -13.03
C THR A 303 1.00 1.13 -14.44
N PRO A 304 0.49 2.30 -14.87
CA PRO A 304 0.69 2.79 -16.24
C PRO A 304 2.16 3.04 -16.58
N ILE A 305 3.00 3.55 -15.69
CA ILE A 305 4.41 3.80 -16.01
C ILE A 305 5.16 2.48 -16.20
N LEU A 306 5.04 1.54 -15.26
CA LEU A 306 5.65 0.21 -15.39
C LEU A 306 5.13 -0.53 -16.63
N THR A 307 3.84 -0.38 -16.95
CA THR A 307 3.26 -0.94 -18.18
C THR A 307 3.87 -0.32 -19.42
N ALA A 308 4.13 0.99 -19.46
CA ALA A 308 4.80 1.63 -20.59
C ALA A 308 6.24 1.10 -20.74
N LEU A 309 6.98 0.97 -19.64
CA LEU A 309 8.33 0.38 -19.66
C LEU A 309 8.29 -1.06 -20.20
N SER A 310 7.41 -1.91 -19.65
CA SER A 310 7.21 -3.29 -20.09
C SER A 310 6.89 -3.40 -21.57
N LYS A 311 5.93 -2.60 -22.07
CA LYS A 311 5.54 -2.62 -23.49
C LYS A 311 6.62 -2.06 -24.42
N SER A 312 7.42 -1.08 -23.96
CA SER A 312 8.53 -0.55 -24.76
C SER A 312 9.67 -1.54 -24.97
N ILE A 313 9.80 -2.58 -24.13
CA ILE A 313 10.81 -3.63 -24.27
C ILE A 313 10.40 -4.65 -25.34
N GLU A 314 9.09 -4.89 -25.52
CA GLU A 314 8.52 -5.88 -26.45
C GLU A 314 8.70 -5.50 -27.94
N VAL A 315 9.03 -4.24 -28.22
CA VAL A 315 9.18 -3.69 -29.57
C VAL A 315 10.58 -3.11 -29.77
N ASP A 316 11.09 -3.20 -31.01
CA ASP A 316 12.37 -2.57 -31.37
C ASP A 316 12.18 -1.18 -32.00
N GLU A 317 10.96 -0.85 -32.44
CA GLU A 317 10.64 0.45 -33.04
C GLU A 317 10.23 1.48 -31.98
N VAL A 318 10.84 2.68 -32.07
CA VAL A 318 10.49 3.86 -31.28
C VAL A 318 8.99 4.16 -31.45
N ARG A 319 8.25 4.41 -30.37
CA ARG A 319 6.77 4.56 -30.35
C ARG A 319 5.96 3.32 -30.74
N GLY A 320 6.57 2.20 -31.12
CA GLY A 320 5.83 0.98 -31.54
C GLY A 320 4.96 0.37 -30.44
N TRP A 321 5.23 0.69 -29.17
CA TRP A 321 4.53 0.17 -28.00
C TRP A 321 3.24 0.91 -27.67
N ILE A 322 3.01 2.10 -28.23
CA ILE A 322 1.91 3.00 -27.84
C ILE A 322 0.54 2.33 -28.01
N SER A 323 0.29 1.64 -29.14
CA SER A 323 -1.00 0.99 -29.36
C SER A 323 -1.28 -0.14 -28.36
N SER A 324 -0.24 -0.89 -27.97
CA SER A 324 -0.34 -1.97 -26.98
C SER A 324 -0.60 -1.40 -25.59
N TYR A 325 0.13 -0.33 -25.24
CA TYR A 325 -0.05 0.40 -24.00
C TYR A 325 -1.45 1.01 -23.88
N ASN A 326 -1.94 1.70 -24.92
CA ASN A 326 -3.26 2.35 -24.88
C ASN A 326 -4.37 1.32 -24.65
N LYS A 327 -4.24 0.14 -25.29
CA LYS A 327 -5.18 -0.97 -25.09
C LYS A 327 -5.11 -1.55 -23.67
N ALA A 328 -3.92 -1.68 -23.11
CA ALA A 328 -3.71 -2.28 -21.80
C ALA A 328 -4.14 -1.35 -20.65
N THR A 329 -3.92 -0.05 -20.77
CA THR A 329 -4.15 0.90 -19.68
C THR A 329 -5.45 1.69 -19.84
N SER A 330 -6.04 1.74 -21.04
CA SER A 330 -7.12 2.68 -21.39
C SER A 330 -6.70 4.16 -21.25
N LEU A 331 -5.41 4.45 -21.51
CA LEU A 331 -4.87 5.81 -21.62
C LEU A 331 -4.39 6.08 -23.05
N GLU A 332 -4.23 7.35 -23.40
CA GLU A 332 -3.61 7.74 -24.66
C GLU A 332 -2.20 8.27 -24.38
N ALA A 333 -1.17 7.45 -24.63
CA ALA A 333 0.23 7.78 -24.29
C ALA A 333 0.67 9.16 -24.79
N ASP A 334 0.29 9.51 -26.03
CA ASP A 334 0.65 10.77 -26.70
C ASP A 334 0.01 12.02 -26.05
N LYS A 335 -1.06 11.84 -25.27
CA LYS A 335 -1.77 12.94 -24.59
C LYS A 335 -1.36 13.09 -23.14
N ILE A 336 -0.56 12.17 -22.60
CA ILE A 336 -0.12 12.22 -21.20
C ILE A 336 0.76 13.45 -21.01
N LYS A 337 0.28 14.35 -20.15
CA LYS A 337 0.99 15.55 -19.73
C LYS A 337 1.19 15.47 -18.23
N ILE A 338 2.44 15.43 -17.82
CA ILE A 338 2.79 15.23 -16.43
C ILE A 338 4.07 15.99 -16.09
N SER A 339 4.11 16.57 -14.90
CA SER A 339 5.32 17.20 -14.39
C SER A 339 6.35 16.12 -13.99
N PRO A 340 7.66 16.43 -14.02
CA PRO A 340 8.68 15.49 -13.56
C PRO A 340 8.45 14.98 -12.13
N GLU A 341 7.94 15.84 -11.25
CA GLU A 341 7.66 15.51 -9.84
C GLU A 341 6.50 14.53 -9.70
N GLU A 342 5.39 14.77 -10.40
CA GLU A 342 4.25 13.86 -10.42
C GLU A 342 4.62 12.52 -11.06
N LEU A 343 5.46 12.54 -12.10
CA LEU A 343 5.91 11.33 -12.77
C LEU A 343 6.80 10.48 -11.86
N ALA A 344 7.70 11.11 -11.12
CA ALA A 344 8.52 10.43 -10.12
C ALA A 344 7.66 9.85 -8.99
N TYR A 345 6.72 10.64 -8.46
CA TYR A 345 5.85 10.18 -7.38
C TYR A 345 4.92 9.04 -7.83
N GLN A 346 4.39 9.12 -9.06
CA GLN A 346 3.62 8.02 -9.64
C GLN A 346 4.48 6.76 -9.80
N THR A 347 5.71 6.87 -10.32
CA THR A 347 6.60 5.72 -10.47
C THR A 347 6.87 5.06 -9.12
N TYR A 348 7.11 5.88 -8.09
CA TYR A 348 7.26 5.43 -6.71
C TYR A 348 6.04 4.64 -6.21
N LEU A 349 4.83 5.17 -6.39
CA LEU A 349 3.58 4.50 -5.98
C LEU A 349 3.36 3.18 -6.72
N GLU A 350 3.66 3.12 -8.01
CA GLU A 350 3.55 1.91 -8.81
C GLU A 350 4.52 0.83 -8.32
N CYS A 351 5.79 1.18 -8.10
CA CYS A 351 6.79 0.27 -7.54
C CYS A 351 6.36 -0.24 -6.15
N LEU A 352 5.86 0.64 -5.27
CA LEU A 352 5.36 0.22 -3.95
C LEU A 352 4.13 -0.67 -4.04
N THR A 353 3.24 -0.45 -4.99
CA THR A 353 2.06 -1.30 -5.21
C THR A 353 2.50 -2.74 -5.54
N ILE A 354 3.49 -2.89 -6.42
CA ILE A 354 4.04 -4.21 -6.76
C ILE A 354 4.82 -4.81 -5.59
N LYS A 355 5.58 -4.00 -4.84
CA LYS A 355 6.32 -4.45 -3.66
C LYS A 355 5.39 -4.97 -2.56
N CYS A 356 4.27 -4.28 -2.35
CA CYS A 356 3.21 -4.68 -1.43
C CYS A 356 2.57 -6.01 -1.86
N LEU A 357 2.23 -6.16 -3.14
CA LEU A 357 1.73 -7.43 -3.67
C LEU A 357 2.71 -8.59 -3.41
N LYS A 358 3.99 -8.40 -3.72
CA LYS A 358 5.03 -9.42 -3.47
C LYS A 358 5.14 -9.80 -2.00
N TYR A 359 5.10 -8.81 -1.11
CA TYR A 359 5.17 -9.06 0.33
C TYR A 359 4.01 -9.92 0.84
N ILE A 360 2.82 -9.73 0.27
CA ILE A 360 1.63 -10.51 0.63
C ILE A 360 1.66 -11.92 0.02
N GLU A 361 2.20 -12.07 -1.20
CA GLU A 361 2.27 -13.36 -1.89
C GLU A 361 3.40 -14.29 -1.40
N GLY A 362 4.46 -13.74 -0.77
CA GLY A 362 5.58 -14.48 -0.17
C GLY A 362 6.86 -14.44 -0.98
#